data_AF-A0A811V095-F1
#
_entry.id   AF-A0A811V095-F1
#
_cell.length_a   1.000
_cell.length_b   1.000
_cell.length_c   1.000
_cell.angle_alpha   90.00
_cell.angle_beta   90.00
_cell.angle_gamma   90.00
#
_symmetry.space_group_name_H-M   'P 1'
#
loop_
_entity.id
_entity.type
_entity.pdbx_description
1 polymer ?
#
loop_
_entity_poly.entity_id
_entity_poly.type
_entity_poly.pdbx_seq_one_letter_code
_entity_poly.pdbx_strand_id
1 'polypeptide(L)'
;MVPNQHERHLLIPERNKQNRNGNNTHSSSESDSAEFLINGTNCVEEGYSEEYRHTSHRYLEDYESSTCPFKMSRLRWRNRLVKRVLFCIVIVPFLLVTFYMPELMTNMQTRQAALLDWGYNTSRNIADYVLPENNTVVLEPKHVCDNKIFLLVVVCSSMQNFAMRQIIRETWGNTSNFNYGMFKKLHYRFEGQYLSPTVERLKYYSEYLNIPNDDDVTTAPAIIPVKVYFLLGRSRPDAYEYNETTALIRTESEQYGDIIQENFIDTYNNLTLKSVLALKWMNQRCSQRSAFFMKADDDTFLNMPNLLHYLLGGTIPLYNDTMDLYDTHTYRVVAT
;
A
#
# COMPACT_ATOMS: atom_id res chain seq x y z
N MET A 1 36.43 16.34 -44.62
CA MET A 1 35.37 16.22 -45.65
C MET A 1 34.05 16.02 -44.93
N VAL A 2 33.19 17.04 -44.97
CA VAL A 2 31.76 17.00 -44.59
C VAL A 2 30.97 16.71 -45.86
N PRO A 3 29.94 15.86 -45.83
CA PRO A 3 28.55 16.34 -45.96
C PRO A 3 27.54 15.48 -45.18
N ASN A 4 26.30 15.84 -44.86
CA ASN A 4 25.56 17.09 -44.83
C ASN A 4 24.31 16.83 -43.99
N GLN A 5 23.80 17.88 -43.36
CA GLN A 5 22.54 17.95 -42.64
C GLN A 5 21.33 17.72 -43.57
N HIS A 6 20.25 17.16 -43.02
CA HIS A 6 18.88 17.55 -43.40
C HIS A 6 18.05 17.79 -42.14
N GLU A 7 17.89 19.07 -41.82
CA GLU A 7 16.91 19.61 -40.89
C GLU A 7 15.49 19.36 -41.42
N ARG A 8 14.59 18.96 -40.53
CA ARG A 8 13.15 19.15 -40.73
C ARG A 8 12.60 19.98 -39.59
N HIS A 9 12.28 21.22 -39.92
CA HIS A 9 11.47 22.13 -39.12
C HIS A 9 10.10 21.50 -38.83
N LEU A 10 9.71 21.46 -37.54
CA LEU A 10 8.34 21.20 -37.12
C LEU A 10 7.79 22.47 -36.47
N LEU A 11 6.89 23.08 -37.21
CA LEU A 11 6.08 24.24 -36.86
C LEU A 11 5.13 23.85 -35.72
N ILE A 12 5.15 24.62 -34.63
CA ILE A 12 4.20 24.53 -33.52
C ILE A 12 2.98 25.41 -33.88
N PRO A 13 1.74 24.89 -33.91
CA PRO A 13 0.55 25.74 -34.00
C PRO A 13 0.10 26.19 -32.61
N GLU A 14 -0.18 27.49 -32.51
CA GLU A 14 -0.77 28.16 -31.35
C GLU A 14 -2.15 27.61 -30.96
N ARG A 15 -2.41 27.58 -29.65
CA ARG A 15 -3.65 27.12 -29.03
C ARG A 15 -4.60 28.31 -28.86
N ASN A 16 -5.65 28.37 -29.68
CA ASN A 16 -6.74 29.34 -29.52
C ASN A 16 -7.59 29.02 -28.29
N LYS A 17 -7.72 30.02 -27.40
CA LYS A 17 -8.73 30.10 -26.34
C LYS A 17 -10.11 30.34 -26.97
N GLN A 18 -11.08 29.50 -26.66
CA GLN A 18 -12.49 29.87 -26.77
C GLN A 18 -13.26 29.51 -25.51
N ASN A 19 -13.87 30.56 -24.95
CA ASN A 19 -14.89 30.57 -23.91
C ASN A 19 -16.12 29.76 -24.34
N ARG A 20 -16.73 29.04 -23.38
CA ARG A 20 -18.17 28.83 -23.37
C ARG A 20 -18.72 28.87 -21.95
N ASN A 21 -19.40 29.97 -21.67
CA ASN A 21 -20.41 30.11 -20.62
C ASN A 21 -21.63 29.24 -20.95
N GLY A 22 -22.29 28.73 -19.91
CA GLY A 22 -23.59 28.09 -19.99
C GLY A 22 -24.15 27.77 -18.61
N ASN A 23 -24.89 28.72 -18.03
CA ASN A 23 -25.77 28.54 -16.87
C ASN A 23 -27.04 27.77 -17.28
N ASN A 24 -27.65 27.05 -16.32
CA ASN A 24 -29.09 26.98 -15.97
C ASN A 24 -29.35 25.71 -15.11
N THR A 25 -29.57 25.83 -13.79
CA THR A 25 -30.84 26.03 -13.04
C THR A 25 -31.77 24.81 -12.92
N HIS A 26 -31.92 24.37 -11.67
CA HIS A 26 -33.09 23.83 -10.95
C HIS A 26 -34.29 23.21 -11.70
N SER A 27 -34.69 22.01 -11.23
CA SER A 27 -36.09 21.76 -10.80
C SER A 27 -36.20 20.55 -9.86
N SER A 28 -37.04 20.71 -8.85
CA SER A 28 -37.44 19.81 -7.76
C SER A 28 -38.88 19.31 -7.95
N SER A 29 -39.18 18.09 -7.51
CA SER A 29 -40.48 17.59 -6.95
C SER A 29 -40.31 16.07 -6.70
N GLU A 30 -40.47 15.52 -5.48
CA GLU A 30 -41.73 15.05 -4.83
C GLU A 30 -42.61 14.20 -5.77
N SER A 31 -43.22 13.06 -5.43
CA SER A 31 -43.37 12.23 -4.23
C SER A 31 -44.00 10.91 -4.71
N ASP A 32 -43.84 9.78 -4.00
CA ASP A 32 -44.98 8.92 -3.63
C ASP A 32 -44.55 7.72 -2.77
N SER A 33 -45.36 7.52 -1.75
CA SER A 33 -45.29 6.59 -0.64
C SER A 33 -46.05 5.29 -0.90
N ALA A 34 -45.58 4.17 -0.34
CA ALA A 34 -46.44 3.05 0.05
C ALA A 34 -45.82 2.30 1.24
N GLU A 35 -46.55 2.31 2.35
CA GLU A 35 -46.30 1.59 3.60
C GLU A 35 -46.43 0.06 3.43
N PHE A 36 -45.67 -0.71 4.20
CA PHE A 36 -46.06 -2.08 4.55
C PHE A 36 -45.85 -2.33 6.06
N LEU A 37 -46.92 -2.80 6.67
CA LEU A 37 -47.20 -2.85 8.10
C LEU A 37 -46.38 -3.91 8.84
N ILE A 38 -45.82 -3.51 9.98
CA ILE A 38 -45.32 -4.39 11.05
C ILE A 38 -46.48 -4.56 12.03
N ASN A 39 -46.97 -5.78 12.22
CA ASN A 39 -47.95 -6.09 13.25
C ASN A 39 -47.29 -6.87 14.38
N GLY A 40 -47.14 -6.22 15.53
CA GLY A 40 -46.88 -6.85 16.82
C GLY A 40 -48.06 -6.59 17.75
N THR A 41 -48.47 -7.62 18.48
CA THR A 41 -49.35 -7.56 19.67
C THR A 41 -49.12 -8.87 20.43
N ASN A 42 -48.44 -8.84 21.58
CA ASN A 42 -48.94 -8.59 22.94
C ASN A 42 -49.77 -9.75 23.54
N CYS A 43 -49.22 -10.30 24.63
CA CYS A 43 -49.87 -11.16 25.60
C CYS A 43 -50.74 -10.32 26.55
N VAL A 44 -51.96 -10.78 26.86
CA VAL A 44 -52.69 -10.48 28.11
C VAL A 44 -53.51 -11.70 28.52
N GLU A 45 -53.54 -11.91 29.84
CA GLU A 45 -54.17 -12.96 30.65
C GLU A 45 -55.71 -12.98 30.58
N GLU A 46 -56.30 -14.16 30.78
CA GLU A 46 -57.57 -14.31 31.49
C GLU A 46 -57.47 -15.48 32.47
N GLY A 47 -57.54 -15.15 33.76
CA GLY A 47 -57.82 -16.09 34.85
C GLY A 47 -59.30 -16.09 35.18
N TYR A 48 -59.87 -17.27 35.38
CA TYR A 48 -61.19 -17.45 35.98
C TYR A 48 -61.05 -17.68 37.48
N SER A 49 -61.84 -16.90 38.22
CA SER A 49 -62.11 -16.99 39.66
C SER A 49 -63.06 -18.16 39.96
N GLU A 50 -62.82 -18.89 41.05
CA GLU A 50 -63.81 -18.94 42.14
C GLU A 50 -63.23 -19.46 43.45
N GLU A 51 -63.75 -18.86 44.51
CA GLU A 51 -63.31 -18.78 45.90
C GLU A 51 -64.25 -19.63 46.78
N TYR A 52 -63.75 -20.29 47.84
CA TYR A 52 -64.24 -20.17 49.24
C TYR A 52 -64.12 -21.43 50.14
N ARG A 53 -63.62 -21.15 51.36
CA ARG A 53 -64.01 -21.65 52.72
C ARG A 53 -63.46 -22.97 53.28
N HIS A 54 -62.42 -22.79 54.10
CA HIS A 54 -62.37 -22.99 55.57
C HIS A 54 -62.98 -24.24 56.27
N THR A 55 -62.08 -24.88 57.05
CA THR A 55 -62.21 -25.52 58.38
C THR A 55 -62.92 -26.87 58.54
N SER A 56 -62.17 -27.91 58.89
CA SER A 56 -62.03 -28.42 60.28
C SER A 56 -61.43 -29.83 60.32
N HIS A 57 -60.51 -30.04 61.25
CA HIS A 57 -59.84 -31.30 61.59
C HIS A 57 -60.79 -32.49 61.84
N ARG A 58 -60.41 -33.69 61.39
CA ARG A 58 -60.21 -34.88 62.26
C ARG A 58 -59.72 -36.15 61.54
N TYR A 59 -58.67 -36.73 62.14
CA TYR A 59 -58.31 -38.15 62.31
C TYR A 59 -57.60 -38.96 61.20
N LEU A 60 -56.58 -39.69 61.71
CA LEU A 60 -55.96 -40.95 61.27
C LEU A 60 -54.83 -40.79 60.22
N GLU A 61 -53.57 -40.79 60.68
CA GLU A 61 -52.68 -41.95 60.96
C GLU A 61 -51.88 -42.37 59.71
N ASP A 62 -50.57 -42.52 59.94
CA ASP A 62 -49.54 -43.18 59.13
C ASP A 62 -49.17 -42.61 57.75
N TYR A 63 -48.00 -41.98 57.64
CA TYR A 63 -46.77 -42.62 57.12
C TYR A 63 -45.65 -41.59 56.92
N GLU A 64 -44.44 -41.93 57.33
CA GLU A 64 -43.24 -41.07 57.35
C GLU A 64 -42.88 -40.43 56.00
N SER A 65 -42.58 -39.14 56.07
CA SER A 65 -41.86 -38.38 55.05
C SER A 65 -40.43 -38.92 54.91
N SER A 66 -40.24 -39.85 53.98
CA SER A 66 -38.90 -40.25 53.52
C SER A 66 -38.34 -39.19 52.57
N THR A 67 -37.39 -38.42 53.10
CA THR A 67 -36.44 -37.62 52.35
C THR A 67 -35.68 -38.51 51.36
N CYS A 68 -35.92 -38.33 50.05
CA CYS A 68 -35.07 -38.91 49.03
C CYS A 68 -33.82 -38.04 48.82
N PRO A 69 -32.60 -38.57 48.96
CA PRO A 69 -31.39 -37.84 48.60
C PRO A 69 -31.30 -37.79 47.07
N PHE A 70 -31.29 -36.59 46.49
CA PHE A 70 -31.00 -36.44 45.06
C PHE A 70 -29.52 -36.74 44.82
N LYS A 71 -29.25 -37.99 44.41
CA LYS A 71 -27.93 -38.49 44.07
C LYS A 71 -27.46 -37.79 42.80
N MET A 72 -26.48 -36.90 42.90
CA MET A 72 -25.83 -36.28 41.74
C MET A 72 -25.06 -37.37 40.98
N SER A 73 -25.69 -37.92 39.95
CA SER A 73 -25.05 -38.90 39.08
C SER A 73 -24.07 -38.17 38.16
N ARG A 74 -22.78 -38.56 38.23
CA ARG A 74 -21.80 -38.17 37.22
C ARG A 74 -22.30 -38.66 35.87
N LEU A 75 -22.56 -37.74 34.93
CA LEU A 75 -22.93 -38.07 33.56
C LEU A 75 -21.78 -38.86 32.89
N ARG A 76 -21.89 -40.18 32.96
CA ARG A 76 -20.94 -41.10 32.36
C ARG A 76 -21.35 -41.27 30.91
N TRP A 77 -20.72 -40.50 30.01
CA TRP A 77 -20.89 -40.57 28.56
C TRP A 77 -20.62 -41.99 28.04
N ARG A 78 -21.66 -42.81 27.96
CA ARG A 78 -21.58 -44.22 27.56
C ARG A 78 -22.22 -44.51 26.20
N ASN A 79 -22.25 -43.53 25.30
CA ASN A 79 -22.55 -43.81 23.90
C ASN A 79 -21.33 -43.46 23.05
N ARG A 80 -20.60 -44.50 22.62
CA ARG A 80 -19.52 -44.39 21.62
C ARG A 80 -20.01 -43.64 20.37
N LEU A 81 -21.31 -43.78 20.07
CA LEU A 81 -21.98 -43.07 18.99
C LEU A 81 -21.97 -41.55 19.19
N VAL A 82 -22.32 -41.04 20.37
CA VAL A 82 -22.39 -39.58 20.60
C VAL A 82 -21.00 -38.96 20.63
N LYS A 83 -19.99 -39.68 21.16
CA LYS A 83 -18.59 -39.24 21.05
C LYS A 83 -18.10 -39.22 19.60
N ARG A 84 -18.47 -40.21 18.78
CA ARG A 84 -18.15 -40.23 17.34
C ARG A 84 -18.87 -39.11 16.58
N VAL A 85 -20.13 -38.84 16.92
CA VAL A 85 -20.92 -37.76 16.32
C VAL A 85 -20.34 -36.39 16.69
N LEU A 86 -20.01 -36.15 17.97
CA LEU A 86 -19.34 -34.91 18.40
C LEU A 86 -17.95 -34.77 17.77
N PHE A 87 -17.19 -35.87 17.66
CA PHE A 87 -15.92 -35.89 16.96
C PHE A 87 -16.09 -35.49 15.48
N CYS A 88 -17.09 -36.03 14.78
CA CYS A 88 -17.39 -35.64 13.40
C CYS A 88 -17.86 -34.18 13.30
N ILE A 89 -18.71 -33.69 14.21
CA ILE A 89 -19.23 -32.30 14.18
C ILE A 89 -18.12 -31.27 14.40
N VAL A 90 -17.04 -31.60 15.11
CA VAL A 90 -15.94 -30.66 15.35
C VAL A 90 -14.82 -30.84 14.32
N ILE A 91 -14.43 -32.09 14.04
CA ILE A 91 -13.25 -32.37 13.21
C ILE A 91 -13.57 -32.32 11.73
N VAL A 92 -14.77 -32.69 11.28
CA VAL A 92 -15.12 -32.56 9.86
C VAL A 92 -15.10 -31.09 9.41
N PRO A 93 -15.74 -30.12 10.09
CA PRO A 93 -15.60 -28.72 9.71
C PRO A 93 -14.19 -28.18 9.96
N PHE A 94 -13.44 -28.65 10.97
CA PHE A 94 -12.03 -28.27 11.12
C PHE A 94 -11.18 -28.76 9.93
N LEU A 95 -11.38 -30.01 9.49
CA LEU A 95 -10.69 -30.58 8.33
C LEU A 95 -11.11 -29.88 7.03
N LEU A 96 -12.42 -29.60 6.85
CA LEU A 96 -12.92 -28.79 5.74
C LEU A 96 -12.26 -27.41 5.79
N VAL A 97 -12.26 -26.71 6.92
CA VAL A 97 -11.58 -25.41 7.05
C VAL A 97 -10.09 -25.56 6.73
N THR A 98 -9.35 -26.54 7.25
CA THR A 98 -7.92 -26.70 6.91
C THR A 98 -7.67 -27.08 5.44
N PHE A 99 -8.63 -27.70 4.76
CA PHE A 99 -8.52 -28.14 3.37
C PHE A 99 -8.95 -27.04 2.38
N TYR A 100 -9.96 -26.24 2.75
CA TYR A 100 -10.52 -25.13 1.96
C TYR A 100 -9.93 -23.75 2.32
N MET A 101 -9.28 -23.57 3.47
CA MET A 101 -8.55 -22.34 3.81
C MET A 101 -7.30 -22.10 2.95
N PRO A 102 -6.56 -23.13 2.47
CA PRO A 102 -5.58 -22.95 1.42
C PRO A 102 -6.19 -22.31 0.16
N GLU A 103 -7.41 -22.73 -0.24
CA GLU A 103 -8.13 -22.11 -1.35
C GLU A 103 -8.55 -20.65 -1.03
N LEU A 104 -8.93 -20.34 0.21
CA LEU A 104 -9.22 -18.97 0.63
C LEU A 104 -7.96 -18.08 0.75
N MET A 105 -6.78 -18.65 1.03
CA MET A 105 -5.49 -17.94 1.04
C MET A 105 -4.86 -17.83 -0.36
N THR A 106 -5.28 -18.67 -1.32
CA THR A 106 -4.90 -18.53 -2.75
C THR A 106 -5.61 -17.38 -3.47
N ASN A 107 -6.47 -16.63 -2.77
CA ASN A 107 -7.22 -15.47 -3.30
C ASN A 107 -6.35 -14.26 -3.69
N MET A 108 -5.02 -14.36 -3.61
CA MET A 108 -4.12 -13.36 -4.22
C MET A 108 -4.04 -13.51 -5.74
N GLN A 109 -4.16 -14.73 -6.27
CA GLN A 109 -4.04 -14.99 -7.71
C GLN A 109 -5.33 -14.68 -8.49
N THR A 110 -6.49 -14.78 -7.83
CA THR A 110 -7.84 -14.58 -8.39
C THR A 110 -8.30 -13.13 -8.44
N ARG A 111 -7.57 -12.18 -7.83
CA ARG A 111 -7.82 -10.76 -8.05
C ARG A 111 -7.54 -10.48 -9.52
N GLN A 112 -8.57 -10.49 -10.36
CA GLN A 112 -8.44 -10.08 -11.75
C GLN A 112 -7.89 -8.65 -11.76
N ALA A 113 -6.85 -8.41 -12.57
CA ALA A 113 -6.41 -7.05 -12.80
C ALA A 113 -7.59 -6.28 -13.41
N ALA A 114 -7.94 -5.12 -12.83
CA ALA A 114 -9.09 -4.34 -13.27
C ALA A 114 -8.98 -3.90 -14.74
N LEU A 115 -7.75 -3.89 -15.28
CA LEU A 115 -7.44 -3.48 -16.63
C LEU A 115 -6.40 -4.42 -17.25
N LEU A 116 -6.73 -4.99 -18.41
CA LEU A 116 -5.83 -5.80 -19.23
C LEU A 116 -4.82 -4.92 -20.00
N ASP A 117 -5.29 -3.82 -20.59
CA ASP A 117 -4.47 -2.85 -21.34
C ASP A 117 -5.26 -1.55 -21.64
N TRP A 118 -4.59 -0.39 -21.60
CA TRP A 118 -5.20 0.90 -21.99
C TRP A 118 -5.24 1.13 -23.52
N GLY A 119 -6.09 0.36 -24.21
CA GLY A 119 -6.40 0.56 -25.64
C GLY A 119 -7.18 1.85 -25.96
N TYR A 120 -7.47 2.13 -27.23
CA TYR A 120 -8.15 3.38 -27.66
C TYR A 120 -9.55 3.58 -27.06
N ASN A 121 -10.30 2.49 -26.86
CA ASN A 121 -11.69 2.53 -26.40
C ASN A 121 -11.83 2.40 -24.87
N THR A 122 -10.73 2.31 -24.13
CA THR A 122 -10.79 2.18 -22.67
C THR A 122 -10.79 3.54 -22.00
N SER A 123 -11.57 3.68 -20.93
CA SER A 123 -11.64 4.91 -20.14
C SER A 123 -10.25 5.35 -19.72
N ARG A 124 -10.00 6.66 -19.78
CA ARG A 124 -8.78 7.30 -19.26
C ARG A 124 -9.00 7.91 -17.87
N ASN A 125 -10.18 7.72 -17.30
CA ASN A 125 -10.46 8.15 -15.93
C ASN A 125 -9.80 7.19 -14.94
N ILE A 126 -8.80 7.68 -14.22
CA ILE A 126 -8.04 6.90 -13.23
C ILE A 126 -8.93 6.38 -12.09
N ALA A 127 -10.00 7.11 -11.74
CA ALA A 127 -10.92 6.71 -10.68
C ALA A 127 -11.62 5.37 -10.95
N ASP A 128 -11.70 4.95 -12.22
CA ASP A 128 -12.30 3.67 -12.62
C ASP A 128 -11.41 2.47 -12.24
N TYR A 129 -10.10 2.71 -12.06
CA TYR A 129 -9.09 1.66 -11.91
C TYR A 129 -8.34 1.72 -10.58
N VAL A 130 -8.25 2.91 -9.98
CA VAL A 130 -7.48 3.15 -8.75
C VAL A 130 -8.42 3.67 -7.68
N LEU A 131 -8.71 2.80 -6.72
CA LEU A 131 -9.40 3.17 -5.48
C LEU A 131 -8.33 3.46 -4.41
N PRO A 132 -8.22 4.71 -3.91
CA PRO A 132 -7.17 5.12 -2.99
C PRO A 132 -7.15 4.37 -1.66
N GLU A 133 -8.30 3.91 -1.18
CA GLU A 133 -8.43 3.23 0.12
C GLU A 133 -8.25 1.71 0.05
N ASN A 134 -8.39 1.11 -1.14
CA ASN A 134 -8.31 -0.33 -1.29
C ASN A 134 -6.86 -0.80 -1.32
N ASN A 135 -6.52 -1.82 -0.54
CA ASN A 135 -5.20 -2.47 -0.64
C ASN A 135 -5.16 -3.46 -1.81
N THR A 136 -4.50 -3.07 -2.90
CA THR A 136 -4.35 -3.88 -4.14
C THR A 136 -3.00 -4.60 -4.23
N VAL A 137 -2.13 -4.40 -3.24
CA VAL A 137 -0.78 -4.95 -3.24
C VAL A 137 -0.81 -6.48 -3.14
N VAL A 138 0.02 -7.13 -3.95
CA VAL A 138 0.20 -8.59 -4.03
C VAL A 138 1.44 -9.02 -3.27
N LEU A 139 2.56 -8.33 -3.48
CA LEU A 139 3.80 -8.51 -2.74
C LEU A 139 4.23 -7.17 -2.16
N GLU A 140 4.63 -7.17 -0.90
CA GLU A 140 5.19 -6.01 -0.24
C GLU A 140 6.38 -6.39 0.65
N PRO A 141 7.37 -5.49 0.79
CA PRO A 141 8.40 -5.63 1.80
C PRO A 141 7.81 -5.73 3.21
N LYS A 142 8.51 -6.41 4.11
CA LYS A 142 8.18 -6.38 5.54
C LYS A 142 8.72 -5.10 6.18
N HIS A 143 8.07 -4.59 7.22
CA HIS A 143 8.55 -3.44 8.01
C HIS A 143 8.74 -2.15 7.17
N VAL A 144 7.84 -1.93 6.20
CA VAL A 144 7.85 -0.73 5.35
C VAL A 144 7.61 0.50 6.20
N CYS A 145 8.55 1.44 6.15
CA CYS A 145 8.42 2.73 6.82
C CYS A 145 8.16 2.63 8.34
N ASP A 146 8.71 1.61 9.01
CA ASP A 146 8.69 1.53 10.49
C ASP A 146 9.45 2.72 11.11
N ASN A 147 10.58 3.07 10.50
CA ASN A 147 11.36 4.27 10.81
C ASN A 147 11.12 5.34 9.75
N LYS A 148 11.36 6.61 10.12
CA LYS A 148 11.31 7.71 9.16
C LYS A 148 12.45 7.60 8.15
N ILE A 149 12.13 7.94 6.91
CA ILE A 149 13.00 7.85 5.75
C ILE A 149 13.18 9.26 5.20
N PHE A 150 14.41 9.63 4.85
CA PHE A 150 14.66 10.90 4.20
C PHE A 150 14.20 10.85 2.74
N LEU A 151 14.66 9.84 1.99
CA LEU A 151 14.30 9.66 0.59
C LEU A 151 13.81 8.22 0.33
N LEU A 152 12.60 8.11 -0.20
CA LEU A 152 12.02 6.87 -0.69
C LEU A 152 12.05 6.88 -2.22
N VAL A 153 12.86 6.02 -2.82
CA VAL A 153 12.94 5.84 -4.27
C VAL A 153 12.13 4.62 -4.66
N VAL A 154 11.17 4.79 -5.56
CA VAL A 154 10.42 3.68 -6.18
C VAL A 154 10.79 3.61 -7.66
N VAL A 155 11.48 2.54 -8.02
CA VAL A 155 11.92 2.24 -9.38
C VAL A 155 10.84 1.41 -10.07
N CYS A 156 10.21 1.98 -11.10
CA CYS A 156 9.29 1.25 -11.95
C CYS A 156 10.08 0.27 -12.83
N SER A 157 9.80 -1.02 -12.69
CA SER A 157 10.49 -2.08 -13.43
C SER A 157 9.47 -3.08 -14.00
N SER A 158 9.91 -4.03 -14.83
CA SER A 158 9.08 -5.12 -15.39
C SER A 158 9.37 -6.45 -14.73
N MET A 159 8.39 -7.37 -14.75
CA MET A 159 8.54 -8.76 -14.28
C MET A 159 9.76 -9.48 -14.91
N GLN A 160 10.19 -9.13 -16.12
CA GLN A 160 11.36 -9.75 -16.76
C GLN A 160 12.71 -9.08 -16.43
N ASN A 161 12.72 -7.86 -15.88
CA ASN A 161 13.92 -7.03 -15.77
C ASN A 161 14.78 -7.36 -14.53
N PHE A 162 15.00 -8.64 -14.24
CA PHE A 162 15.83 -9.09 -13.10
C PHE A 162 17.24 -8.52 -13.13
N ALA A 163 17.88 -8.52 -14.31
CA ALA A 163 19.24 -8.02 -14.48
C ALA A 163 19.34 -6.50 -14.19
N MET A 164 18.36 -5.71 -14.64
CA MET A 164 18.36 -4.26 -14.39
C MET A 164 18.21 -3.95 -12.91
N ARG A 165 17.28 -4.63 -12.21
CA ARG A 165 17.13 -4.48 -10.76
C ARG A 165 18.41 -4.85 -10.02
N GLN A 166 19.06 -5.94 -10.43
CA GLN A 166 20.32 -6.36 -9.82
C GLN A 166 21.45 -5.33 -10.04
N ILE A 167 21.58 -4.79 -11.25
CA ILE A 167 22.55 -3.71 -11.54
C ILE A 167 22.29 -2.50 -10.66
N ILE A 168 21.03 -2.09 -10.48
CA ILE A 168 20.68 -0.97 -9.60
C ILE A 168 21.09 -1.27 -8.16
N ARG A 169 20.81 -2.46 -7.63
CA ARG A 169 21.21 -2.89 -6.27
C ARG A 169 22.73 -2.85 -6.06
N GLU A 170 23.49 -3.23 -7.09
CA GLU A 170 24.96 -3.27 -7.04
C GLU A 170 25.62 -1.90 -7.26
N THR A 171 24.91 -0.96 -7.87
CA THR A 171 25.42 0.36 -8.24
C THR A 171 24.80 1.47 -7.38
N TRP A 172 24.03 2.37 -7.98
CA TRP A 172 23.51 3.57 -7.33
C TRP A 172 22.43 3.29 -6.29
N GLY A 173 21.75 2.14 -6.38
CA GLY A 173 20.79 1.68 -5.37
C GLY A 173 21.43 1.18 -4.08
N ASN A 174 22.76 0.99 -4.05
CA ASN A 174 23.50 0.66 -2.83
C ASN A 174 23.74 1.90 -1.97
N THR A 175 22.71 2.26 -1.19
CA THR A 175 22.71 3.48 -0.36
C THR A 175 23.61 3.39 0.87
N SER A 176 24.21 2.23 1.17
CA SER A 176 25.25 2.10 2.21
C SER A 176 26.59 2.65 1.71
N ASN A 177 26.94 2.40 0.45
CA ASN A 177 28.19 2.82 -0.16
C ASN A 177 28.09 4.19 -0.84
N PHE A 178 26.99 4.43 -1.56
CA PHE A 178 26.72 5.65 -2.32
C PHE A 178 25.71 6.55 -1.59
N ASN A 179 26.13 7.10 -0.45
CA ASN A 179 25.35 8.03 0.38
C ASN A 179 25.96 9.44 0.42
N TYR A 180 25.40 10.34 1.22
CA TYR A 180 25.79 11.74 1.35
C TYR A 180 27.27 11.93 1.71
N GLY A 181 27.85 11.09 2.55
CA GLY A 181 29.29 11.15 2.89
C GLY A 181 30.23 11.01 1.68
N MET A 182 29.74 10.51 0.55
CA MET A 182 30.49 10.44 -0.70
C MET A 182 30.51 11.78 -1.45
N PHE A 183 29.57 12.69 -1.21
CA PHE A 183 29.47 13.97 -1.91
C PHE A 183 30.76 14.78 -1.79
N LYS A 184 31.25 14.99 -0.56
CA LYS A 184 32.49 15.73 -0.32
C LYS A 184 33.71 15.06 -0.97
N LYS A 185 33.73 13.72 -1.06
CA LYS A 185 34.82 12.98 -1.73
C LYS A 185 34.80 13.18 -3.25
N LEU A 186 33.61 13.14 -3.86
CA LEU A 186 33.44 13.35 -5.30
C LEU A 186 33.76 14.79 -5.71
N HIS A 187 33.39 15.76 -4.87
CA HIS A 187 33.51 17.19 -5.18
C HIS A 187 34.63 17.90 -4.41
N TYR A 188 35.59 17.18 -3.85
CA TYR A 188 36.69 17.76 -3.07
C TYR A 188 37.42 18.88 -3.84
N ARG A 189 37.61 18.72 -5.16
CA ARG A 189 38.26 19.73 -6.02
C ARG A 189 37.43 21.00 -6.25
N PHE A 190 36.13 20.93 -5.96
CA PHE A 190 35.16 22.03 -6.11
C PHE A 190 34.79 22.66 -4.77
N GLU A 191 35.52 22.36 -3.68
CA GLU A 191 35.27 22.96 -2.37
C GLU A 191 35.32 24.49 -2.48
N GLY A 192 34.25 25.15 -2.00
CA GLY A 192 34.04 26.61 -2.16
C GLY A 192 33.31 27.05 -3.44
N GLN A 193 33.09 26.16 -4.41
CA GLN A 193 32.32 26.43 -5.64
C GLN A 193 30.87 25.95 -5.57
N TYR A 194 30.47 25.36 -4.45
CA TYR A 194 29.11 24.95 -4.16
C TYR A 194 28.69 25.41 -2.77
N LEU A 195 27.38 25.60 -2.59
CA LEU A 195 26.78 25.94 -1.31
C LEU A 195 26.50 24.66 -0.54
N SER A 196 26.87 24.67 0.74
CA SER A 196 26.48 23.62 1.69
C SER A 196 25.02 23.79 2.14
N PRO A 197 24.35 22.72 2.60
CA PRO A 197 23.10 22.80 3.33
C PRO A 197 23.15 23.84 4.45
N THR A 198 22.06 24.58 4.67
CA THR A 198 21.99 25.53 5.79
C THR A 198 21.84 24.80 7.12
N VAL A 199 22.32 25.40 8.21
CA VAL A 199 22.24 24.81 9.56
C VAL A 199 20.78 24.57 9.96
N GLU A 200 19.86 25.46 9.61
CA GLU A 200 18.43 25.32 9.91
C GLU A 200 17.83 24.11 9.19
N ARG A 201 18.23 23.86 7.94
CA ARG A 201 17.74 22.73 7.15
C ARG A 201 18.30 21.41 7.66
N LEU A 202 19.57 21.38 8.07
CA LEU A 202 20.18 20.23 8.72
C LEU A 202 19.49 19.89 10.03
N LYS A 203 19.26 20.91 10.88
CA LYS A 203 18.53 20.76 12.14
C LYS A 203 17.10 20.25 11.94
N TYR A 204 16.38 20.80 10.97
CA TYR A 204 15.01 20.35 10.66
C TYR A 204 14.98 18.84 10.32
N TYR A 205 15.90 18.37 9.48
CA TYR A 205 15.92 16.97 9.10
C TYR A 205 16.53 16.04 10.15
N SER A 206 17.46 16.51 10.99
CA SER A 206 17.94 15.72 12.12
C SER A 206 16.80 15.46 13.13
N GLU A 207 16.03 16.50 13.45
CA GLU A 207 14.81 16.39 14.28
C GLU A 207 13.76 15.52 13.60
N TYR A 208 13.49 15.72 12.30
CA TYR A 208 12.54 14.89 11.58
C TYR A 208 12.91 13.41 11.67
N LEU A 209 14.18 13.05 11.42
CA LEU A 209 14.65 11.67 11.37
C LEU A 209 14.94 11.05 12.76
N ASN A 210 14.79 11.80 13.85
CA ASN A 210 15.21 11.40 15.20
C ASN A 210 16.69 10.96 15.26
N ILE A 211 17.55 11.63 14.50
CA ILE A 211 19.00 11.37 14.57
C ILE A 211 19.50 11.97 15.89
N PRO A 212 20.29 11.24 16.70
CA PRO A 212 20.88 11.80 17.91
C PRO A 212 21.65 13.06 17.54
N ASN A 213 21.36 14.17 18.22
CA ASN A 213 22.16 15.37 18.05
C ASN A 213 23.57 15.02 18.55
N ASP A 214 24.50 14.87 17.61
CA ASP A 214 25.91 15.02 17.93
C ASP A 214 26.11 16.50 18.33
N ASP A 215 27.12 16.79 19.15
CA ASP A 215 27.35 18.15 19.67
C ASP A 215 27.60 19.18 18.54
N ASP A 216 27.85 18.70 17.31
CA ASP A 216 28.01 19.49 16.10
C ASP A 216 26.86 19.33 15.09
N VAL A 217 25.79 20.12 15.27
CA VAL A 217 24.65 20.22 14.33
C VAL A 217 25.03 20.94 13.02
N THR A 218 26.27 21.45 12.89
CA THR A 218 26.68 22.20 11.68
C THR A 218 26.99 21.30 10.48
N THR A 219 27.12 19.98 10.68
CA THR A 219 27.44 19.03 9.62
C THR A 219 26.34 17.99 9.42
N ALA A 220 25.99 17.69 8.18
CA ALA A 220 25.03 16.63 7.89
C ALA A 220 25.64 15.24 8.18
N PRO A 221 24.83 14.26 8.61
CA PRO A 221 25.31 12.91 8.85
C PRO A 221 25.84 12.29 7.56
N ALA A 222 26.94 11.55 7.65
CA ALA A 222 27.53 10.87 6.50
C ALA A 222 26.57 9.83 5.86
N ILE A 223 25.64 9.28 6.64
CA ILE A 223 24.63 8.32 6.20
C ILE A 223 23.25 8.92 6.45
N ILE A 224 22.51 9.11 5.35
CA ILE A 224 21.12 9.55 5.35
C ILE A 224 20.21 8.33 5.09
N PRO A 225 19.10 8.16 5.82
CA PRO A 225 18.17 7.06 5.61
C PRO A 225 17.51 7.13 4.23
N VAL A 226 17.90 6.24 3.34
CA VAL A 226 17.31 6.08 2.01
C VAL A 226 16.84 4.66 1.80
N LYS A 227 15.65 4.50 1.19
CA LYS A 227 15.13 3.20 0.76
C LYS A 227 14.86 3.22 -0.73
N VAL A 228 15.25 2.14 -1.41
CA VAL A 228 15.00 1.90 -2.83
C VAL A 228 14.14 0.65 -2.93
N TYR A 229 13.00 0.76 -3.60
CA TYR A 229 12.08 -0.34 -3.88
C TYR A 229 11.79 -0.44 -5.38
N PHE A 230 11.48 -1.64 -5.85
CA PHE A 230 11.08 -1.88 -7.22
C PHE A 230 9.58 -2.13 -7.31
N LEU A 231 8.88 -1.35 -8.12
CA LEU A 231 7.45 -1.52 -8.37
C LEU A 231 7.23 -2.30 -9.67
N LEU A 232 6.49 -3.41 -9.55
CA LEU A 232 6.13 -4.31 -10.63
C LEU A 232 4.61 -4.42 -10.76
N GLY A 233 4.11 -4.67 -11.96
CA GLY A 233 2.77 -5.22 -12.17
C GLY A 233 2.77 -6.75 -12.20
N ARG A 234 1.74 -7.31 -12.83
CA ARG A 234 1.62 -8.74 -13.12
C ARG A 234 1.79 -8.97 -14.62
N SER A 235 2.36 -10.11 -14.99
CA SER A 235 2.28 -10.60 -16.36
C SER A 235 0.83 -10.99 -16.70
N ARG A 236 0.49 -11.01 -18.00
CA ARG A 236 -0.83 -11.50 -18.41
C ARG A 236 -0.99 -12.99 -18.06
N PRO A 237 -2.17 -13.44 -17.58
CA PRO A 237 -2.38 -14.83 -17.18
C PRO A 237 -2.23 -15.85 -18.32
N ASP A 238 -2.43 -15.43 -19.57
CA ASP A 238 -2.28 -16.24 -20.79
C ASP A 238 -0.83 -16.27 -21.33
N ALA A 239 0.10 -15.55 -20.69
CA ALA A 239 1.50 -15.58 -21.09
C ALA A 239 2.11 -16.96 -20.80
N TYR A 240 2.83 -17.50 -21.78
CA TYR A 240 3.44 -18.84 -21.73
C TYR A 240 4.29 -19.08 -20.46
N GLU A 241 5.04 -18.06 -20.03
CA GLU A 241 5.96 -18.13 -18.89
C GLU A 241 5.40 -17.50 -17.60
N TYR A 242 4.08 -17.28 -17.52
CA TYR A 242 3.44 -16.60 -16.38
C TYR A 242 3.81 -17.24 -15.03
N ASN A 243 3.69 -18.57 -14.93
CA ASN A 243 3.91 -19.30 -13.68
C ASN A 243 5.39 -19.26 -13.24
N GLU A 244 6.31 -19.49 -14.17
CA GLU A 244 7.76 -19.49 -13.89
C GLU A 244 8.22 -18.09 -13.47
N THR A 245 7.86 -17.06 -14.25
CA THR A 245 8.21 -15.67 -13.94
C THR A 245 7.66 -15.24 -12.58
N THR A 246 6.41 -15.62 -12.27
CA THR A 246 5.80 -15.30 -10.97
C THR A 246 6.52 -15.97 -9.80
N ALA A 247 6.97 -17.23 -9.99
CA ALA A 247 7.75 -17.93 -8.98
C ALA A 247 9.11 -17.26 -8.73
N LEU A 248 9.82 -16.88 -9.80
CA LEU A 248 11.10 -16.17 -9.70
C LEU A 248 10.97 -14.82 -8.99
N ILE A 249 9.92 -14.06 -9.26
CA ILE A 249 9.65 -12.78 -8.57
C ILE A 249 9.38 -12.99 -7.09
N ARG A 250 8.69 -14.06 -6.71
CA ARG A 250 8.50 -14.38 -5.28
C ARG A 250 9.83 -14.69 -4.60
N THR A 251 10.68 -15.50 -5.22
CA THR A 251 12.02 -15.80 -4.70
C THR A 251 12.87 -14.53 -4.58
N GLU A 252 12.86 -13.66 -5.60
CA GLU A 252 13.55 -12.36 -5.55
C GLU A 252 13.02 -11.48 -4.40
N SER A 253 11.69 -11.40 -4.27
CA SER A 253 11.04 -10.64 -3.20
C SER A 253 11.41 -11.16 -1.81
N GLU A 254 11.53 -12.47 -1.63
CA GLU A 254 11.93 -13.09 -0.36
C GLU A 254 13.42 -12.85 -0.06
N GLN A 255 14.27 -12.88 -1.10
CA GLN A 255 15.71 -12.71 -0.97
C GLN A 255 16.10 -11.27 -0.64
N TYR A 256 15.55 -10.29 -1.37
CA TYR A 256 15.97 -8.89 -1.26
C TYR A 256 15.03 -8.03 -0.42
N GLY A 257 13.76 -8.44 -0.29
CA GLY A 257 12.77 -7.68 0.49
C GLY A 257 12.52 -6.27 -0.06
N ASP A 258 12.71 -6.06 -1.37
CA ASP A 258 12.62 -4.73 -1.99
C ASP A 258 11.62 -4.66 -3.17
N ILE A 259 10.81 -5.71 -3.35
CA ILE A 259 9.80 -5.78 -4.40
C ILE A 259 8.44 -5.35 -3.85
N ILE A 260 7.81 -4.41 -4.56
CA ILE A 260 6.40 -4.05 -4.44
C ILE A 260 5.73 -4.56 -5.71
N GLN A 261 4.75 -5.45 -5.58
CA GLN A 261 3.95 -5.92 -6.71
C GLN A 261 2.50 -5.48 -6.56
N GLU A 262 2.00 -4.70 -7.50
CA GLU A 262 0.61 -4.24 -7.54
C GLU A 262 -0.25 -5.08 -8.47
N ASN A 263 -1.56 -5.12 -8.21
CA ASN A 263 -2.49 -5.94 -8.98
C ASN A 263 -3.00 -5.26 -10.27
N PHE A 264 -2.10 -5.03 -11.23
CA PHE A 264 -2.43 -4.57 -12.57
C PHE A 264 -1.59 -5.31 -13.62
N ILE A 265 -2.06 -5.40 -14.87
CA ILE A 265 -1.25 -6.00 -15.93
C ILE A 265 -0.18 -5.01 -16.36
N ASP A 266 1.08 -5.46 -16.32
CA ASP A 266 2.23 -4.64 -16.68
C ASP A 266 2.38 -4.59 -18.21
N THR A 267 1.88 -3.53 -18.82
CA THR A 267 2.03 -3.23 -20.24
C THR A 267 2.55 -1.80 -20.42
N TYR A 268 3.09 -1.52 -21.60
CA TYR A 268 3.51 -0.17 -21.97
C TYR A 268 2.38 0.86 -21.81
N ASN A 269 1.16 0.53 -22.25
CA ASN A 269 0.04 1.48 -22.14
C ASN A 269 -0.36 1.71 -20.68
N ASN A 270 -0.11 0.75 -19.78
CA ASN A 270 -0.45 0.85 -18.36
C ASN A 270 0.65 1.53 -17.51
N LEU A 271 1.69 2.12 -18.10
CA LEU A 271 2.76 2.80 -17.35
C LEU A 271 2.26 4.00 -16.52
N THR A 272 1.25 4.73 -17.00
CA THR A 272 0.62 5.79 -16.21
C THR A 272 -0.10 5.20 -14.98
N LEU A 273 -0.71 4.02 -15.10
CA LEU A 273 -1.34 3.31 -13.98
C LEU A 273 -0.28 2.89 -12.97
N LYS A 274 0.86 2.35 -13.43
CA LYS A 274 2.01 2.02 -12.59
C LYS A 274 2.48 3.21 -11.75
N SER A 275 2.61 4.39 -12.38
CA SER A 275 3.04 5.61 -11.68
C SER A 275 2.02 6.07 -10.62
N VAL A 276 0.72 6.01 -10.92
CA VAL A 276 -0.33 6.34 -9.96
C VAL A 276 -0.35 5.33 -8.81
N LEU A 277 -0.16 4.05 -9.08
CA LEU A 277 -0.09 3.01 -8.06
C LEU A 277 1.14 3.16 -7.17
N ALA A 278 2.27 3.62 -7.70
CA ALA A 278 3.45 3.99 -6.89
C ALA A 278 3.11 5.08 -5.87
N LEU A 279 2.41 6.14 -6.32
CA LEU A 279 1.97 7.23 -5.46
C LEU A 279 0.94 6.77 -4.42
N LYS A 280 -0.04 5.95 -4.85
CA LYS A 280 -1.03 5.34 -3.95
C LYS A 280 -0.34 4.53 -2.86
N TRP A 281 0.58 3.65 -3.24
CA TRP A 281 1.31 2.80 -2.30
C TRP A 281 2.10 3.63 -1.29
N MET A 282 2.86 4.63 -1.77
CA MET A 282 3.60 5.54 -0.88
C MET A 282 2.65 6.27 0.08
N ASN A 283 1.52 6.77 -0.40
CA ASN A 283 0.55 7.46 0.43
C ASN A 283 -0.07 6.52 1.49
N GLN A 284 -0.36 5.26 1.14
CA GLN A 284 -0.94 4.31 2.09
C GLN A 284 0.06 3.84 3.15
N ARG A 285 1.34 3.67 2.80
CA ARG A 285 2.34 3.03 3.68
C ARG A 285 3.29 4.00 4.37
N CYS A 286 3.57 5.13 3.74
CA CYS A 286 4.64 6.04 4.13
C CYS A 286 4.23 7.52 4.16
N SER A 287 2.93 7.84 4.03
CA SER A 287 2.43 9.20 4.22
C SER A 287 2.86 9.68 5.61
N GLN A 288 3.61 10.78 5.66
CA GLN A 288 4.27 11.38 6.84
C GLN A 288 5.57 10.72 7.33
N ARG A 289 5.93 9.52 6.85
CA ARG A 289 7.17 8.83 7.25
C ARG A 289 8.30 8.91 6.23
N SER A 290 8.02 9.45 5.05
CA SER A 290 9.02 9.80 4.06
C SER A 290 9.04 11.32 3.85
N ALA A 291 10.22 11.95 3.94
CA ALA A 291 10.37 13.37 3.65
C ALA A 291 10.31 13.68 2.15
N PHE A 292 10.89 12.79 1.33
CA PHE A 292 10.90 12.89 -0.12
C PHE A 292 10.56 11.55 -0.76
N PHE A 293 9.74 11.63 -1.82
CA PHE A 293 9.43 10.50 -2.68
C PHE A 293 9.97 10.76 -4.08
N MET A 294 10.65 9.78 -4.65
CA MET A 294 11.15 9.83 -6.02
C MET A 294 10.69 8.61 -6.80
N LYS A 295 10.04 8.85 -7.93
CA LYS A 295 9.80 7.82 -8.94
C LYS A 295 10.97 7.83 -9.92
N ALA A 296 11.50 6.65 -10.22
CA ALA A 296 12.54 6.43 -11.22
C ALA A 296 12.15 5.24 -12.13
N ASP A 297 12.84 5.07 -13.25
CA ASP A 297 12.69 3.91 -14.12
C ASP A 297 13.95 3.03 -14.03
N ASP A 298 13.85 1.75 -14.39
CA ASP A 298 14.95 0.79 -14.24
C ASP A 298 16.08 0.93 -15.28
N ASP A 299 15.92 1.86 -16.21
CA ASP A 299 16.92 2.31 -17.19
C ASP A 299 17.53 3.68 -16.85
N THR A 300 17.33 4.17 -15.62
CA THR A 300 17.85 5.45 -15.15
C THR A 300 19.04 5.30 -14.20
N PHE A 301 19.93 6.30 -14.20
CA PHE A 301 21.01 6.42 -13.23
C PHE A 301 20.73 7.59 -12.29
N LEU A 302 20.76 7.33 -10.98
CA LEU A 302 20.66 8.37 -9.96
C LEU A 302 22.01 8.63 -9.30
N ASN A 303 22.49 9.86 -9.41
CA ASN A 303 23.65 10.30 -8.62
C ASN A 303 23.20 10.59 -7.18
N MET A 304 23.16 9.53 -6.36
CA MET A 304 22.66 9.59 -4.98
C MET A 304 23.35 10.65 -4.11
N PRO A 305 24.70 10.78 -4.10
CA PRO A 305 25.36 11.84 -3.33
C PRO A 305 24.91 13.24 -3.74
N ASN A 306 24.83 13.53 -5.04
CA ASN A 306 24.39 14.83 -5.54
C ASN A 306 22.92 15.12 -5.20
N LEU A 307 22.05 14.12 -5.38
CA LEU A 307 20.64 14.23 -5.09
C LEU A 307 20.41 14.54 -3.60
N LEU A 308 21.10 13.83 -2.71
CA LEU A 308 20.98 14.05 -1.26
C LEU A 308 21.47 15.46 -0.86
N HIS A 309 22.59 15.92 -1.43
CA HIS A 309 23.09 17.27 -1.18
C HIS A 309 22.11 18.35 -1.63
N TYR A 310 21.52 18.18 -2.81
CA TYR A 310 20.51 19.08 -3.34
C TYR A 310 19.22 19.07 -2.49
N LEU A 311 18.73 17.90 -2.10
CA LEU A 311 17.55 17.79 -1.24
C LEU A 311 17.80 18.36 0.17
N LEU A 312 19.04 18.35 0.66
CA LEU A 312 19.43 19.05 1.88
C LEU A 312 19.62 20.57 1.68
N GLY A 313 19.39 21.10 0.46
CA GLY A 313 19.41 22.53 0.15
C GLY A 313 20.77 23.09 -0.25
N GLY A 314 21.77 22.23 -0.49
CA GLY A 314 23.04 22.64 -1.09
C GLY A 314 22.94 22.78 -2.62
N THR A 315 23.97 23.35 -3.24
CA THR A 315 24.11 23.39 -4.71
C THR A 315 25.11 22.36 -5.20
N ILE A 316 24.99 21.94 -6.46
CA ILE A 316 25.92 21.01 -7.10
C ILE A 316 26.83 21.82 -8.01
N PRO A 317 28.17 21.60 -8.00
CA PRO A 317 29.06 22.27 -8.93
C PRO A 317 28.72 21.87 -10.38
N LEU A 318 28.54 22.86 -11.25
CA LEU A 318 28.30 22.66 -12.68
C LEU A 318 29.64 22.72 -13.43
N TYR A 319 29.80 21.87 -14.44
CA TYR A 319 30.95 21.98 -15.34
C TYR A 319 30.62 22.99 -16.42
N ASN A 320 31.62 23.76 -16.84
CA ASN A 320 31.45 24.75 -17.90
C ASN A 320 30.94 24.11 -19.20
N ASP A 321 31.40 22.90 -19.50
CA ASP A 321 31.01 22.13 -20.69
C ASP A 321 29.59 21.55 -20.60
N THR A 322 28.99 21.52 -19.41
CA THR A 322 27.64 20.98 -19.20
C THR A 322 26.63 22.05 -18.81
N MET A 323 27.03 23.31 -18.63
CA MET A 323 26.13 24.41 -18.25
C MET A 323 24.90 24.52 -19.16
N ASP A 324 25.07 24.33 -20.48
CA ASP A 324 23.98 24.41 -21.46
C ASP A 324 22.99 23.25 -21.38
N LEU A 325 23.32 22.18 -20.65
CA LEU A 325 22.46 21.01 -20.43
C LEU A 325 21.59 21.16 -19.17
N TYR A 326 21.87 22.14 -18.32
CA TYR A 326 21.10 22.38 -17.10
C TYR A 326 20.13 23.54 -17.28
N ASP A 327 18.96 23.41 -16.66
CA ASP A 327 18.06 24.53 -16.52
C ASP A 327 18.74 25.60 -15.66
N THR A 328 19.02 26.76 -16.25
CA THR A 328 19.69 27.88 -15.59
C THR A 328 18.79 28.62 -14.61
N HIS A 329 17.51 28.26 -14.52
CA HIS A 329 16.55 28.89 -13.64
C HIS A 329 16.57 28.25 -12.24
N THR A 330 17.25 28.89 -11.29
CA THR A 330 17.13 28.57 -9.87
C THR A 330 15.90 29.24 -9.27
N TYR A 331 14.94 28.44 -8.79
CA TYR A 331 13.77 28.92 -8.05
C TYR A 331 14.06 28.92 -6.54
N ARG A 332 13.79 30.04 -5.86
CA ARG A 332 13.88 30.12 -4.41
C ARG A 332 12.73 29.33 -3.79
N VAL A 333 13.03 28.20 -3.15
CA VAL A 333 12.04 27.48 -2.34
C VAL A 333 11.86 28.25 -1.04
N VAL A 334 10.73 28.94 -0.91
CA VAL A 334 10.35 29.67 0.31
C VAL A 334 9.51 28.74 1.18
N ALA A 335 9.88 28.57 2.45
CA ALA A 335 9.04 27.85 3.40
C ALA A 335 7.74 28.65 3.62
N THR A 336 6.59 28.00 3.46
CA THR A 336 5.26 28.53 3.83
C THR A 336 4.94 28.22 5.28
#